data_AF-A0A7S1K7G6-F1
#
_entry.id   AF-A0A7S1K7G6-F1
#
_cell.length_a   1.000
_cell.length_b   1.000
_cell.length_c   1.000
_cell.angle_alpha   90.00
_cell.angle_beta   90.00
_cell.angle_gamma   90.00
#
_symmetry.space_group_name_H-M   'P 1'
#
loop_
_entity.id
_entity.type
_entity.pdbx_description
1 polymer ?
#
loop_
_entity_poly.entity_id
_entity_poly.type
_entity_poly.pdbx_seq_one_letter_code
_entity_poly.pdbx_strand_id
1 'polypeptide(L)'
;SCPPPPPLRPVTATLEATYPLRLHVPKRAAATDSLQHPRSTGGDVPSLRSACQWLYVLNYGAGLVAGDCIDLQVEVRGAASALVTTQGYGMVYHGRGSSETIVPSGQRMTCRVSPRGFLALVPHPIICFRDAHFKQHQHITVEYIPRPADDPSASDTRRPFSPHECGSVVLLDWIVAGRVASDELWAFFAYETTNVIHLQHAGAVAPDTPTPNNPTPLPLFRDSVKLSSTPTLPLTHAMAAYRLLAIIVLFGPAVEELANRLLTELSRKRPHSGGATVVCADGLLVNASGVYVEERGGEVRLRS
;
A
#
# COMPACT_ATOMS: atom_id res chain seq x y z
N SER A 1 20.33 -27.10 -8.81
CA SER A 1 19.60 -26.37 -9.87
C SER A 1 18.23 -26.04 -9.33
N CYS A 2 17.89 -24.75 -9.21
CA CYS A 2 16.53 -24.36 -8.84
C CYS A 2 15.62 -24.72 -10.02
N PRO A 3 14.46 -25.39 -9.81
CA PRO A 3 13.53 -25.64 -10.90
C PRO A 3 13.11 -24.30 -11.53
N PRO A 4 12.84 -24.27 -12.85
CA PRO A 4 12.35 -23.07 -13.50
C PRO A 4 11.05 -22.59 -12.80
N PRO A 5 10.84 -21.27 -12.66
CA PRO A 5 9.64 -20.75 -12.03
C PRO A 5 8.41 -21.27 -12.79
N PRO A 6 7.33 -21.64 -12.08
CA PRO A 6 6.11 -22.12 -12.72
C PRO A 6 5.59 -21.07 -13.70
N PRO A 7 4.98 -21.49 -14.82
CA PRO A 7 4.42 -20.56 -15.80
C PRO A 7 3.37 -19.65 -15.15
N LEU A 8 3.45 -18.37 -15.48
CA LEU A 8 2.53 -17.35 -14.96
C LEU A 8 1.09 -17.70 -15.36
N ARG A 9 0.22 -17.86 -14.37
CA ARG A 9 -1.18 -18.19 -14.61
C ARG A 9 -2.01 -16.91 -14.71
N PRO A 10 -2.98 -16.88 -15.64
CA PRO A 10 -4.00 -15.85 -15.68
C PRO A 10 -4.65 -15.58 -14.32
N VAL A 11 -4.76 -14.31 -13.93
CA VAL A 11 -5.55 -13.88 -12.77
C VAL A 11 -6.92 -13.39 -13.24
N THR A 12 -7.96 -13.64 -12.44
CA THR A 12 -9.31 -13.10 -12.62
C THR A 12 -9.66 -12.20 -11.44
N ALA A 13 -10.35 -11.09 -11.70
CA ALA A 13 -10.91 -10.24 -10.66
C ALA A 13 -12.43 -10.20 -10.72
N THR A 14 -13.05 -10.24 -9.54
CA THR A 14 -14.46 -9.91 -9.33
C THR A 14 -14.50 -8.52 -8.71
N LEU A 15 -15.30 -7.62 -9.26
CA LEU A 15 -15.39 -6.23 -8.82
C LEU A 15 -16.83 -5.89 -8.48
N GLU A 16 -17.02 -5.37 -7.27
CA GLU A 16 -18.29 -4.82 -6.82
C GLU A 16 -18.03 -3.41 -6.30
N ALA A 17 -18.84 -2.45 -6.74
CA ALA A 17 -18.69 -1.05 -6.34
C ALA A 17 -20.05 -0.36 -6.31
N THR A 18 -20.25 0.47 -5.28
CA THR A 18 -21.43 1.32 -5.15
C THR A 18 -21.04 2.75 -5.56
N TYR A 19 -21.90 3.40 -6.33
CA TYR A 19 -21.71 4.81 -6.70
C TYR A 19 -21.50 5.70 -5.44
N PRO A 20 -20.57 6.68 -5.46
CA PRO A 20 -19.77 7.16 -6.58
C PRO A 20 -18.42 6.46 -6.79
N LEU A 21 -18.13 5.35 -6.10
CA LEU A 21 -16.90 4.59 -6.32
C LEU A 21 -16.97 3.84 -7.65
N ARG A 22 -15.87 3.85 -8.41
CA ARG A 22 -15.68 2.90 -9.52
C ARG A 22 -14.35 2.19 -9.41
N LEU A 23 -14.37 0.95 -9.88
CA LEU A 23 -13.20 0.10 -9.98
C LEU A 23 -12.93 -0.14 -11.45
N HIS A 24 -11.70 0.09 -11.89
CA HIS A 24 -11.30 -0.14 -13.27
C HIS A 24 -10.16 -1.16 -13.32
N VAL A 25 -10.39 -2.21 -14.10
CA VAL A 25 -9.39 -3.21 -14.47
C VAL A 25 -9.05 -2.98 -15.94
N PRO A 26 -7.80 -2.64 -16.28
CA PRO A 26 -7.41 -2.47 -17.68
C PRO A 26 -7.58 -3.80 -18.43
N LYS A 27 -8.22 -3.75 -19.59
CA LYS A 27 -8.47 -4.93 -20.45
C LYS A 27 -7.19 -5.54 -21.05
N ARG A 28 -6.04 -4.89 -20.89
CA ARG A 28 -4.70 -5.33 -21.30
C ARG A 28 -3.68 -4.73 -20.33
N ALA A 29 -2.98 -5.54 -19.54
CA ALA A 29 -1.61 -5.19 -19.22
C ALA A 29 -0.79 -5.72 -20.41
N ALA A 30 -0.53 -4.84 -21.38
CA ALA A 30 0.32 -5.20 -22.51
C ALA A 30 1.66 -5.67 -21.92
N ALA A 31 2.05 -6.90 -22.24
CA ALA A 31 3.45 -7.23 -22.26
C ALA A 31 4.13 -6.13 -23.07
N THR A 32 5.10 -5.44 -22.46
CA THR A 32 6.06 -4.60 -23.17
C THR A 32 6.86 -5.52 -24.09
N ASP A 33 6.26 -5.89 -25.22
CA ASP A 33 6.90 -6.60 -26.32
C ASP A 33 7.26 -5.56 -27.38
N SER A 34 8.19 -4.69 -27.01
CA SER A 34 8.94 -3.88 -27.95
C SER A 34 10.26 -4.58 -28.26
N LEU A 35 10.18 -5.81 -28.77
CA LEU A 35 11.18 -6.41 -29.64
C LEU A 35 10.44 -7.07 -30.81
N GLN A 36 10.73 -6.54 -31.99
CA GLN A 36 10.07 -6.83 -33.25
C GLN A 36 10.20 -8.30 -33.63
N HIS A 37 9.08 -9.01 -33.87
CA HIS A 37 9.08 -10.13 -34.80
C HIS A 37 7.83 -10.09 -35.71
N PRO A 38 8.00 -10.46 -36.99
CA PRO A 38 6.98 -10.24 -38.00
C PRO A 38 5.82 -11.22 -37.85
N ARG A 39 4.64 -10.70 -38.19
CA ARG A 39 3.33 -11.37 -38.21
C ARG A 39 3.40 -12.74 -38.89
N SER A 40 3.07 -13.80 -38.17
CA SER A 40 2.58 -15.06 -38.76
C SER A 40 1.07 -15.17 -38.59
N THR A 41 0.46 -15.69 -39.64
CA THR A 41 -0.97 -15.78 -39.94
C THR A 41 -1.65 -16.93 -39.20
N GLY A 42 -2.89 -16.70 -38.75
CA GLY A 42 -3.91 -17.75 -38.59
C GLY A 42 -3.69 -18.76 -37.46
N GLY A 43 -4.04 -18.37 -36.24
CA GLY A 43 -4.21 -19.26 -35.09
C GLY A 43 -4.75 -18.45 -33.92
N ASP A 44 -5.68 -19.02 -33.14
CA ASP A 44 -6.23 -18.39 -31.93
C ASP A 44 -5.08 -17.84 -31.07
N VAL A 45 -4.98 -16.51 -31.00
CA VAL A 45 -3.98 -15.84 -30.17
C VAL A 45 -4.35 -16.17 -28.73
N PRO A 46 -3.52 -16.92 -27.97
CA PRO A 46 -3.81 -17.18 -26.57
C PRO A 46 -3.93 -15.83 -25.89
N SER A 47 -5.08 -15.54 -25.28
CA SER A 47 -5.24 -14.32 -24.50
C SER A 47 -4.18 -14.36 -23.39
N LEU A 48 -3.09 -13.61 -23.54
CA LEU A 48 -2.10 -13.38 -22.49
C LEU A 48 -2.79 -12.58 -21.38
N ARG A 49 -3.52 -13.28 -20.51
CA ARG A 49 -4.04 -12.73 -19.28
C ARG A 49 -2.83 -12.51 -18.37
N SER A 50 -2.63 -11.27 -17.95
CA SER A 50 -1.53 -10.87 -17.08
C SER A 50 -1.46 -11.74 -15.83
N ALA A 51 -0.23 -12.03 -15.38
CA ALA A 51 0.04 -12.70 -14.11
C ALA A 51 -0.30 -11.83 -12.89
N CYS A 52 -0.50 -10.53 -13.12
CA CYS A 52 -0.83 -9.54 -12.11
C CYS A 52 -2.05 -8.74 -12.54
N GLN A 53 -3.02 -8.62 -11.64
CA GLN A 53 -4.24 -7.88 -11.87
C GLN A 53 -4.12 -6.45 -11.37
N TRP A 54 -4.28 -5.48 -12.26
CA TRP A 54 -4.27 -4.06 -11.90
C TRP A 54 -5.68 -3.61 -11.58
N LEU A 55 -5.84 -2.91 -10.46
CA LEU A 55 -7.08 -2.34 -9.97
C LEU A 55 -6.87 -0.84 -9.74
N TYR A 56 -7.60 -0.02 -10.50
CA TYR A 56 -7.66 1.41 -10.29
C TYR A 56 -8.89 1.76 -9.47
N VAL A 57 -8.68 2.36 -8.30
CA VAL A 57 -9.72 2.91 -7.43
C VAL A 57 -10.03 4.33 -7.90
N LEU A 58 -11.29 4.59 -8.24
CA LEU A 58 -11.75 5.83 -8.86
C LEU A 58 -12.86 6.47 -8.03
N ASN A 59 -12.66 7.73 -7.64
CA ASN A 59 -13.68 8.56 -7.03
C ASN A 59 -14.19 9.57 -8.07
N TYR A 60 -15.50 9.58 -8.35
CA TYR A 60 -16.09 10.66 -9.15
C TYR A 60 -16.01 11.99 -8.40
N GLY A 61 -15.61 13.06 -9.10
CA GLY A 61 -15.40 14.39 -8.50
C GLY A 61 -13.94 14.77 -8.24
N ALA A 62 -13.00 13.94 -8.70
CA ALA A 62 -11.55 14.15 -8.59
C ALA A 62 -11.02 14.20 -7.14
N GLY A 63 -11.83 13.90 -6.14
CA GLY A 63 -11.45 13.94 -4.73
C GLY A 63 -12.63 13.70 -3.81
N LEU A 64 -12.39 13.81 -2.50
CA LEU A 64 -13.37 13.62 -1.43
C LEU A 64 -13.79 14.96 -0.85
N VAL A 65 -15.09 15.14 -0.64
CA VAL A 65 -15.64 16.28 0.12
C VAL A 65 -15.97 15.88 1.56
N ALA A 66 -16.18 16.86 2.43
CA ALA A 66 -16.52 16.62 3.83
C ALA A 66 -17.72 15.67 3.97
N GLY A 67 -17.54 14.59 4.74
CA GLY A 67 -18.55 13.54 4.96
C GLY A 67 -18.49 12.35 3.99
N ASP A 68 -17.72 12.44 2.90
CA ASP A 68 -17.51 11.28 2.02
C ASP A 68 -16.76 10.16 2.76
N CYS A 69 -17.15 8.91 2.50
CA CYS A 69 -16.46 7.75 3.05
C CYS A 69 -16.37 6.64 2.01
N ILE A 70 -15.16 6.11 1.81
CA ILE A 70 -14.90 4.95 0.97
C ILE A 70 -14.60 3.76 1.86
N ASP A 71 -15.27 2.64 1.63
CA ASP A 71 -14.92 1.36 2.24
C ASP A 71 -14.57 0.37 1.11
N LEU A 72 -13.31 -0.07 1.10
CA LEU A 72 -12.76 -0.94 0.07
C LEU A 72 -12.29 -2.26 0.68
N GLN A 73 -12.77 -3.36 0.13
CA GLN A 73 -12.30 -4.70 0.48
C GLN A 73 -11.55 -5.31 -0.71
N VAL A 74 -10.35 -5.84 -0.44
CA VAL A 74 -9.49 -6.46 -1.46
C VAL A 74 -9.06 -7.84 -0.98
N GLU A 75 -9.39 -8.88 -1.74
CA GLU A 75 -8.95 -10.24 -1.46
C GLU A 75 -8.08 -10.77 -2.60
N VAL A 76 -6.81 -11.04 -2.31
CA VAL A 76 -5.88 -11.71 -3.23
C VAL A 76 -5.85 -13.19 -2.89
N ARG A 77 -6.55 -14.00 -3.68
CA ARG A 77 -6.73 -15.44 -3.45
C ARG A 77 -5.74 -16.28 -4.23
N GLY A 78 -5.35 -17.42 -3.65
CA GLY A 78 -4.36 -18.32 -4.25
C GLY A 78 -3.00 -17.63 -4.43
N ALA A 79 -2.20 -18.10 -5.39
CA ALA A 79 -0.92 -17.48 -5.74
C ALA A 79 -1.05 -16.31 -6.73
N ALA A 80 -2.16 -15.55 -6.65
CA ALA A 80 -2.41 -14.42 -7.54
C ALA A 80 -1.59 -13.19 -7.13
N SER A 81 -1.33 -12.31 -8.09
CA SER A 81 -0.71 -11.00 -7.86
C SER A 81 -1.71 -9.89 -8.18
N ALA A 82 -1.77 -8.85 -7.35
CA ALA A 82 -2.60 -7.67 -7.59
C ALA A 82 -1.85 -6.38 -7.30
N LEU A 83 -2.09 -5.37 -8.13
CA LEU A 83 -1.72 -3.97 -7.88
C LEU A 83 -3.00 -3.17 -7.70
N VAL A 84 -3.14 -2.51 -6.56
CA VAL A 84 -4.20 -1.54 -6.29
C VAL A 84 -3.58 -0.16 -6.27
N THR A 85 -4.05 0.71 -7.15
CA THR A 85 -3.59 2.08 -7.27
C THR A 85 -4.78 3.01 -7.57
N THR A 86 -4.54 4.30 -7.65
CA THR A 86 -5.54 5.30 -8.06
C THR A 86 -5.20 5.81 -9.45
N GLN A 87 -6.17 6.34 -10.21
CA GLN A 87 -5.87 6.94 -11.52
C GLN A 87 -5.21 8.32 -11.42
N GLY A 88 -5.32 8.96 -10.26
CA GLY A 88 -4.71 10.25 -9.99
C GLY A 88 -4.65 10.52 -8.49
N TYR A 89 -4.23 11.73 -8.14
CA TYR A 89 -4.07 12.17 -6.76
C TYR A 89 -5.36 12.06 -5.95
N GLY A 90 -5.25 11.60 -4.71
CA GLY A 90 -6.35 11.58 -3.76
C GLY A 90 -6.57 12.97 -3.18
N MET A 91 -7.29 13.82 -3.90
CA MET A 91 -7.58 15.17 -3.39
C MET A 91 -8.63 15.09 -2.28
N VAL A 92 -8.40 15.80 -1.19
CA VAL A 92 -9.38 15.99 -0.12
C VAL A 92 -9.70 17.47 -0.04
N TYR A 93 -10.93 17.81 -0.39
CA TYR A 93 -11.40 19.19 -0.46
C TYR A 93 -11.63 19.78 0.93
N HIS A 94 -11.76 21.12 0.95
CA HIS A 94 -11.97 21.92 2.13
C HIS A 94 -13.11 21.40 3.02
N GLY A 95 -12.87 21.39 4.33
CA GLY A 95 -13.93 21.26 5.32
C GLY A 95 -14.85 22.47 5.30
N ARG A 96 -16.13 22.28 5.67
CA ARG A 96 -17.08 23.38 5.90
C ARG A 96 -17.43 23.43 7.39
N GLY A 97 -17.31 24.61 7.99
CA GLY A 97 -17.68 24.84 9.40
C GLY A 97 -16.58 25.55 10.20
N SER A 98 -16.87 25.84 11.47
CA SER A 98 -15.85 26.18 12.46
C SER A 98 -14.95 24.97 12.73
N SER A 99 -13.78 25.18 13.34
CA SER A 99 -12.85 24.11 13.72
C SER A 99 -13.49 22.94 14.50
N GLU A 100 -14.61 23.16 15.20
CA GLU A 100 -15.34 22.14 15.96
C GLU A 100 -16.37 21.36 15.12
N THR A 101 -16.68 21.85 13.92
CA THR A 101 -17.75 21.32 13.04
C THR A 101 -17.24 20.79 11.70
N ILE A 102 -15.93 20.82 11.47
CA ILE A 102 -15.34 20.22 10.26
C ILE A 102 -15.58 18.70 10.28
N VAL A 103 -16.42 18.25 9.36
CA VAL A 103 -16.73 16.83 9.19
C VAL A 103 -15.61 16.13 8.41
N PRO A 104 -15.01 15.03 8.93
CA PRO A 104 -13.99 14.30 8.21
C PRO A 104 -14.55 13.59 6.98
N SER A 105 -13.74 13.53 5.94
CA SER A 105 -13.85 12.51 4.90
C SER A 105 -13.01 11.29 5.28
N GLY A 106 -13.38 10.12 4.77
CA GLY A 106 -12.86 8.84 5.22
C GLY A 106 -12.46 7.89 4.09
N GLN A 107 -11.43 7.09 4.34
CA GLN A 107 -11.11 5.91 3.54
C GLN A 107 -10.75 4.75 4.45
N ARG A 108 -11.53 3.67 4.36
CA ARG A 108 -11.23 2.38 4.98
C ARG A 108 -10.84 1.39 3.90
N MET A 109 -9.77 0.65 4.15
CA MET A 109 -9.34 -0.42 3.26
C MET A 109 -9.03 -1.67 4.07
N THR A 110 -9.69 -2.78 3.74
CA THR A 110 -9.44 -4.09 4.35
C THR A 110 -8.92 -5.03 3.26
N CYS A 111 -7.69 -5.49 3.42
CA CYS A 111 -7.01 -6.34 2.46
C CYS A 111 -6.71 -7.71 3.07
N ARG A 112 -6.88 -8.78 2.29
CA ARG A 112 -6.45 -10.13 2.67
C ARG A 112 -5.64 -10.76 1.54
N VAL A 113 -4.47 -11.28 1.88
CA VAL A 113 -3.52 -11.86 0.93
C VAL A 113 -3.27 -13.31 1.30
N SER A 114 -3.73 -14.24 0.47
CA SER A 114 -3.51 -15.68 0.65
C SER A 114 -2.04 -16.07 0.63
N PRO A 115 -1.67 -17.27 1.13
CA PRO A 115 -0.31 -17.78 1.01
C PRO A 115 0.16 -17.76 -0.45
N ARG A 116 1.40 -17.31 -0.67
CA ARG A 116 2.01 -17.14 -2.01
C ARG A 116 1.34 -16.08 -2.88
N GLY A 117 0.31 -15.40 -2.39
CA GLY A 117 -0.29 -14.25 -3.04
C GLY A 117 0.60 -13.02 -2.89
N PHE A 118 0.41 -12.05 -3.79
CA PHE A 118 1.12 -10.77 -3.76
C PHE A 118 0.15 -9.61 -3.92
N LEU A 119 0.26 -8.61 -3.05
CA LEU A 119 -0.50 -7.38 -3.10
C LEU A 119 0.42 -6.17 -3.08
N ALA A 120 0.33 -5.30 -4.08
CA ALA A 120 0.93 -3.98 -4.07
C ALA A 120 -0.18 -2.92 -3.91
N LEU A 121 -0.18 -2.19 -2.80
CA LEU A 121 -1.04 -1.04 -2.53
C LEU A 121 -0.20 0.21 -2.75
N VAL A 122 -0.31 0.80 -3.93
CA VAL A 122 0.55 1.92 -4.36
C VAL A 122 -0.34 3.03 -4.94
N PRO A 123 -1.19 3.67 -4.11
CA PRO A 123 -1.98 4.82 -4.55
C PRO A 123 -1.09 6.04 -4.85
N HIS A 124 -1.63 7.01 -5.59
CA HIS A 124 -1.04 8.35 -5.66
C HIS A 124 -1.09 9.05 -4.29
N PRO A 125 -0.28 10.08 -4.04
CA PRO A 125 -0.27 10.73 -2.73
C PRO A 125 -1.59 11.45 -2.46
N ILE A 126 -1.94 11.52 -1.18
CA ILE A 126 -3.05 12.34 -0.71
C ILE A 126 -2.66 13.82 -0.78
N ILE A 127 -3.58 14.64 -1.27
CA ILE A 127 -3.46 16.11 -1.32
C ILE A 127 -4.63 16.70 -0.53
N CYS A 128 -4.36 17.09 0.71
CA CYS A 128 -5.36 17.79 1.53
C CYS A 128 -5.35 19.29 1.21
N PHE A 129 -6.53 19.84 0.91
CA PHE A 129 -6.71 21.27 0.71
C PHE A 129 -6.78 21.98 2.06
N ARG A 130 -6.73 23.32 2.05
CA ARG A 130 -6.93 24.12 3.28
C ARG A 130 -8.18 23.68 4.06
N ASP A 131 -8.09 23.60 5.38
CA ASP A 131 -9.18 23.19 6.27
C ASP A 131 -9.78 21.80 6.02
N ALA A 132 -9.15 20.95 5.18
CA ALA A 132 -9.59 19.58 4.97
C ALA A 132 -9.39 18.72 6.23
N HIS A 133 -10.30 17.78 6.48
CA HIS A 133 -10.15 16.75 7.49
C HIS A 133 -10.27 15.37 6.84
N PHE A 134 -9.20 14.59 6.91
CA PHE A 134 -9.14 13.26 6.31
C PHE A 134 -8.76 12.19 7.34
N LYS A 135 -9.45 11.05 7.27
CA LYS A 135 -9.19 9.86 8.08
C LYS A 135 -9.01 8.64 7.20
N GLN A 136 -7.86 7.99 7.30
CA GLN A 136 -7.53 6.76 6.59
C GLN A 136 -7.29 5.63 7.57
N HIS A 137 -7.83 4.45 7.26
CA HIS A 137 -7.56 3.22 8.00
C HIS A 137 -7.34 2.06 7.03
N GLN A 138 -6.11 1.54 6.99
CA GLN A 138 -5.72 0.41 6.15
C GLN A 138 -5.39 -0.79 7.04
N HIS A 139 -6.14 -1.88 6.86
CA HIS A 139 -5.98 -3.13 7.59
C HIS A 139 -5.64 -4.25 6.61
N ILE A 140 -4.48 -4.87 6.77
CA ILE A 140 -3.97 -5.88 5.86
C ILE A 140 -3.72 -7.18 6.63
N THR A 141 -4.42 -8.23 6.23
CA THR A 141 -4.18 -9.62 6.64
C THR A 141 -3.25 -10.27 5.64
N VAL A 142 -2.07 -10.71 6.08
CA VAL A 142 -1.18 -11.54 5.27
C VAL A 142 -1.25 -12.97 5.80
N GLU A 143 -1.68 -13.89 4.95
CA GLU A 143 -1.86 -15.27 5.35
C GLU A 143 -0.61 -16.12 5.14
N TYR A 144 -0.44 -17.12 6.00
CA TYR A 144 0.64 -18.10 5.88
C TYR A 144 0.18 -19.53 6.15
N ILE A 145 0.90 -20.49 5.58
CA ILE A 145 0.81 -21.91 5.93
C ILE A 145 1.85 -22.20 7.02
N PRO A 146 1.46 -22.75 8.17
CA PRO A 146 2.33 -22.96 9.32
C PRO A 146 3.22 -24.15 9.02
N ARG A 147 4.43 -24.13 9.59
CA ARG A 147 5.31 -25.29 9.48
C ARG A 147 4.66 -26.53 10.10
N PRO A 148 4.86 -27.73 9.51
CA PRO A 148 4.49 -28.98 10.15
C PRO A 148 5.16 -29.10 11.53
N ALA A 149 4.46 -29.66 12.51
CA ALA A 149 4.99 -29.83 13.87
C ALA A 149 6.26 -30.70 13.93
N ASP A 150 6.42 -31.59 12.96
CA ASP A 150 7.54 -32.54 12.87
C ASP A 150 8.72 -32.03 12.00
N ASP A 151 8.73 -30.74 11.62
CA ASP A 151 9.78 -30.17 10.76
C ASP A 151 11.13 -30.04 11.53
N PRO A 152 12.20 -30.75 11.11
CA PRO A 152 13.51 -30.69 11.77
C PRO A 152 14.20 -29.33 11.67
N SER A 153 13.70 -28.39 10.86
CA SER A 153 14.15 -26.99 10.76
C SER A 153 13.44 -26.04 11.74
N ALA A 154 12.59 -26.56 12.63
CA ALA A 154 11.82 -25.80 13.63
C ALA A 154 12.66 -25.08 14.70
N SER A 155 13.99 -25.13 14.63
CA SER A 155 14.88 -24.40 15.54
C SER A 155 14.87 -22.88 15.32
N ASP A 156 14.46 -22.39 14.15
CA ASP A 156 14.24 -20.96 13.91
C ASP A 156 12.82 -20.55 14.33
N THR A 157 12.68 -20.13 15.58
CA THR A 157 11.40 -19.73 16.19
C THR A 157 10.92 -18.34 15.76
N ARG A 158 11.68 -17.58 14.96
CA ARG A 158 11.31 -16.19 14.60
C ARG A 158 10.19 -16.12 13.56
N ARG A 159 10.00 -17.13 12.72
CA ARG A 159 8.93 -17.17 11.71
C ARG A 159 8.07 -18.44 11.89
N PRO A 160 6.73 -18.35 11.99
CA PRO A 160 5.90 -19.55 12.14
C PRO A 160 5.72 -20.37 10.84
N PHE A 161 6.37 -19.97 9.74
CA PHE A 161 6.20 -20.53 8.39
C PHE A 161 7.52 -20.57 7.61
N SER A 162 7.55 -21.44 6.59
CA SER A 162 8.61 -21.40 5.57
C SER A 162 8.47 -20.14 4.69
N PRO A 163 9.57 -19.48 4.25
CA PRO A 163 9.50 -18.22 3.50
C PRO A 163 8.52 -18.23 2.32
N HIS A 164 8.47 -19.31 1.53
CA HIS A 164 7.59 -19.44 0.36
C HIS A 164 6.14 -19.83 0.67
N GLU A 165 5.74 -19.81 1.94
CA GLU A 165 4.42 -20.22 2.40
C GLU A 165 3.63 -19.07 3.03
N CYS A 166 4.08 -17.84 2.81
CA CYS A 166 3.43 -16.62 3.26
C CYS A 166 3.02 -15.76 2.06
N GLY A 167 1.98 -14.95 2.23
CA GLY A 167 1.67 -13.86 1.31
C GLY A 167 2.74 -12.77 1.34
N SER A 168 2.71 -11.91 0.33
CA SER A 168 3.63 -10.77 0.22
C SER A 168 2.85 -9.48 0.01
N VAL A 169 3.32 -8.39 0.60
CA VAL A 169 2.68 -7.07 0.51
C VAL A 169 3.70 -5.96 0.27
N VAL A 170 3.34 -5.03 -0.61
CA VAL A 170 3.88 -3.68 -0.68
C VAL A 170 2.77 -2.72 -0.29
N LEU A 171 3.05 -1.82 0.63
CA LEU A 171 2.19 -0.70 0.97
C LEU A 171 2.99 0.60 0.81
N LEU A 172 2.44 1.55 0.05
CA LEU A 172 2.88 2.94 0.03
C LEU A 172 1.73 3.80 0.55
N ASP A 173 1.93 4.41 1.71
CA ASP A 173 1.05 5.42 2.28
C ASP A 173 1.80 6.75 2.33
N TRP A 174 1.27 7.79 1.69
CA TRP A 174 1.98 9.04 1.52
C TRP A 174 1.06 10.23 1.29
N ILE A 175 1.49 11.36 1.85
CA ILE A 175 0.83 12.65 1.79
C ILE A 175 1.85 13.72 1.41
N VAL A 176 1.44 14.63 0.52
CA VAL A 176 2.20 15.85 0.22
C VAL A 176 1.67 17.02 1.03
N ALA A 177 2.44 18.10 1.12
CA ALA A 177 2.09 19.28 1.91
C ALA A 177 0.72 19.89 1.56
N GLY A 178 0.18 19.64 0.38
CA GLY A 178 -1.08 20.21 -0.09
C GLY A 178 -0.91 20.80 -1.48
N ARG A 179 -1.63 21.88 -1.78
CA ARG A 179 -1.58 22.55 -3.09
C ARG A 179 -0.43 23.55 -3.14
N VAL A 180 0.75 23.06 -3.52
CA VAL A 180 1.97 23.88 -3.65
C VAL A 180 1.76 25.07 -4.60
N ALA A 181 1.06 24.86 -5.73
CA ALA A 181 0.76 25.92 -6.69
C ALA A 181 -0.18 27.02 -6.15
N SER A 182 -0.87 26.77 -5.04
CA SER A 182 -1.77 27.73 -4.37
C SER A 182 -1.23 28.21 -3.02
N ASP A 183 0.04 27.92 -2.71
CA ASP A 183 0.67 28.22 -1.42
C ASP A 183 -0.10 27.64 -0.21
N GLU A 184 -0.78 26.52 -0.41
CA GLU A 184 -1.46 25.78 0.66
C GLU A 184 -0.57 24.64 1.13
N LEU A 185 0.39 24.99 1.97
CA LEU A 185 1.34 24.05 2.58
C LEU A 185 0.91 23.74 4.01
N TRP A 186 0.62 22.48 4.29
CA TRP A 186 0.17 21.95 5.59
C TRP A 186 -0.99 22.75 6.18
N ALA A 187 -1.87 23.26 5.31
CA ALA A 187 -2.96 24.18 5.63
C ALA A 187 -4.28 23.47 5.95
N PHE A 188 -4.30 22.14 5.93
CA PHE A 188 -5.47 21.33 6.27
C PHE A 188 -5.75 21.37 7.78
N PHE A 189 -6.97 21.02 8.16
CA PHE A 189 -7.38 20.97 9.56
C PHE A 189 -6.73 19.78 10.29
N ALA A 190 -6.92 18.58 9.75
CA ALA A 190 -6.30 17.37 10.29
C ALA A 190 -6.15 16.27 9.22
N TYR A 191 -5.05 15.53 9.32
CA TYR A 191 -4.81 14.29 8.58
C TYR A 191 -4.52 13.18 9.57
N GLU A 192 -5.29 12.11 9.52
CA GLU A 192 -5.14 10.94 10.37
C GLU A 192 -5.04 9.69 9.49
N THR A 193 -3.95 8.94 9.58
CA THR A 193 -3.81 7.65 8.90
C THR A 193 -3.41 6.57 9.90
N THR A 194 -3.93 5.37 9.71
CA THR A 194 -3.57 4.19 10.50
C THR A 194 -3.36 3.01 9.57
N ASN A 195 -2.18 2.40 9.68
CA ASN A 195 -1.78 1.25 8.89
C ASN A 195 -1.57 0.06 9.84
N VAL A 196 -2.31 -1.02 9.66
CA VAL A 196 -2.21 -2.24 10.47
C VAL A 196 -1.98 -3.43 9.56
N ILE A 197 -0.89 -4.15 9.77
CA ILE A 197 -0.60 -5.41 9.09
C ILE A 197 -0.44 -6.50 10.12
N HIS A 198 -1.11 -7.62 9.90
CA HIS A 198 -1.00 -8.81 10.74
C HIS A 198 -0.80 -10.06 9.89
N LEU A 199 -0.15 -11.04 10.51
CA LEU A 199 0.00 -12.39 9.99
C LEU A 199 -1.11 -13.28 10.55
N GLN A 200 -1.70 -14.10 9.69
CA GLN A 200 -2.75 -15.02 10.08
C GLN A 200 -2.54 -16.39 9.44
N HIS A 201 -2.89 -17.45 10.17
CA HIS A 201 -2.89 -18.79 9.60
C HIS A 201 -3.95 -18.89 8.48
N ALA A 202 -3.58 -19.44 7.33
CA ALA A 202 -4.51 -19.70 6.23
C ALA A 202 -5.65 -20.62 6.67
N GLY A 203 -6.90 -20.21 6.43
CA GLY A 203 -8.08 -20.97 6.82
C GLY A 203 -8.57 -20.71 8.26
N ALA A 204 -7.89 -19.84 9.01
CA ALA A 204 -8.42 -19.30 10.26
C ALA A 204 -9.72 -18.52 10.00
N VAL A 205 -10.85 -19.05 10.48
CA VAL A 205 -12.16 -18.36 10.44
C VAL A 205 -12.27 -17.53 11.70
N ALA A 206 -12.20 -16.20 11.66
CA ALA A 206 -12.22 -15.35 12.86
C ALA A 206 -13.31 -15.79 13.87
N PRO A 207 -12.95 -16.44 15.01
CA PRO A 207 -13.86 -16.68 16.11
C PRO A 207 -13.61 -15.60 17.16
N ASP A 208 -14.62 -15.29 17.98
CA ASP A 208 -14.45 -14.39 19.13
C ASP A 208 -13.45 -14.94 20.18
N THR A 209 -13.06 -16.22 20.07
CA THR A 209 -12.16 -16.92 21.00
C THR A 209 -11.01 -17.63 20.26
N PRO A 210 -9.73 -17.38 20.61
CA PRO A 210 -8.59 -18.07 20.00
C PRO A 210 -8.59 -19.56 20.36
N THR A 211 -8.31 -20.42 19.38
CA THR A 211 -8.15 -21.88 19.58
C THR A 211 -6.79 -22.33 19.03
N PRO A 212 -6.28 -23.52 19.39
CA PRO A 212 -5.02 -24.04 18.82
C PRO A 212 -5.03 -24.10 17.29
N ASN A 213 -6.21 -24.32 16.69
CA ASN A 213 -6.40 -24.37 15.24
C ASN A 213 -6.72 -23.00 14.62
N ASN A 214 -6.86 -21.97 15.44
CA ASN A 214 -7.20 -20.61 15.04
C ASN A 214 -6.55 -19.60 16.00
N PRO A 215 -5.21 -19.45 15.92
CA PRO A 215 -4.48 -18.57 16.80
C PRO A 215 -4.83 -17.11 16.51
N THR A 216 -4.68 -16.28 17.54
CA THR A 216 -4.83 -14.83 17.43
C THR A 216 -3.91 -14.30 16.32
N PRO A 217 -4.39 -13.41 15.43
CA PRO A 217 -3.53 -12.81 14.42
C PRO A 217 -2.29 -12.17 15.04
N LEU A 218 -1.12 -12.48 14.47
CA LEU A 218 0.16 -11.98 14.94
C LEU A 218 0.39 -10.57 14.38
N PRO A 219 0.55 -9.52 15.21
CA PRO A 219 0.83 -8.18 14.70
C PRO A 219 2.20 -8.15 14.01
N LEU A 220 2.24 -7.62 12.80
CA LEU A 220 3.47 -7.48 12.00
C LEU A 220 3.91 -6.02 11.90
N PHE A 221 2.97 -5.12 11.64
CA PHE A 221 3.23 -3.68 11.54
C PHE A 221 2.04 -2.89 12.04
N ARG A 222 2.32 -1.82 12.78
CA ARG A 222 1.32 -0.81 13.11
C ARG A 222 1.96 0.56 13.05
N ASP A 223 1.33 1.43 12.28
CA ASP A 223 1.63 2.85 12.24
C ASP A 223 0.35 3.65 12.41
N SER A 224 0.48 4.81 13.07
CA SER A 224 -0.61 5.75 13.27
C SER A 224 -0.05 7.15 13.29
N VAL A 225 -0.40 7.93 12.27
CA VAL A 225 0.04 9.32 12.11
C VAL A 225 -1.16 10.24 12.27
N LYS A 226 -0.99 11.27 13.10
CA LYS A 226 -1.92 12.40 13.19
C LYS A 226 -1.17 13.71 12.98
N LEU A 227 -1.52 14.41 11.92
CA LEU A 227 -1.01 15.74 11.60
C LEU A 227 -2.13 16.76 11.83
N SER A 228 -1.92 17.66 12.78
CA SER A 228 -2.80 18.78 13.07
C SER A 228 -2.02 19.86 13.81
N SER A 229 -2.46 21.11 13.71
CA SER A 229 -1.88 22.17 14.55
C SER A 229 -2.15 21.87 16.02
N THR A 230 -1.19 22.20 16.88
CA THR A 230 -1.39 22.18 18.34
C THR A 230 -1.66 23.61 18.82
N PRO A 231 -2.14 23.81 20.07
CA PRO A 231 -2.35 25.16 20.62
C PRO A 231 -1.08 26.02 20.66
N THR A 232 0.10 25.41 20.64
CA THR A 232 1.39 26.10 20.79
C THR A 232 2.25 26.08 19.53
N LEU A 233 1.94 25.24 18.53
CA LEU A 233 2.73 25.09 17.32
C LEU A 233 1.83 24.81 16.10
N PRO A 234 1.70 25.76 15.16
CA PRO A 234 0.99 25.52 13.90
C PRO A 234 1.66 24.40 13.10
N LEU A 235 0.85 23.57 12.43
CA LEU A 235 1.37 22.46 11.63
C LEU A 235 2.36 22.92 10.55
N THR A 236 2.10 24.08 9.94
CA THR A 236 2.99 24.70 8.96
C THR A 236 4.40 24.97 9.50
N HIS A 237 4.50 25.36 10.77
CA HIS A 237 5.77 25.60 11.45
C HIS A 237 6.43 24.28 11.88
N ALA A 238 5.64 23.32 12.37
CA ALA A 238 6.13 22.00 12.74
C ALA A 238 6.75 21.25 11.55
N MET A 239 6.09 21.32 10.39
CA MET A 239 6.55 20.67 9.17
C MET A 239 7.63 21.48 8.44
N ALA A 240 7.79 22.77 8.74
CA ALA A 240 8.85 23.63 8.21
C ALA A 240 9.06 23.45 6.68
N ALA A 241 10.23 22.93 6.28
CA ALA A 241 10.60 22.73 4.89
C ALA A 241 10.10 21.40 4.29
N TYR A 242 9.60 20.46 5.09
CA TYR A 242 9.11 19.18 4.58
C TYR A 242 7.93 19.38 3.63
N ARG A 243 7.91 18.60 2.54
CA ARG A 243 6.82 18.64 1.54
C ARG A 243 6.18 17.29 1.29
N LEU A 244 6.76 16.24 1.84
CA LEU A 244 6.26 14.88 1.73
C LEU A 244 6.47 14.14 3.05
N LEU A 245 5.45 13.39 3.44
CA LEU A 245 5.55 12.30 4.39
C LEU A 245 5.11 11.01 3.69
N ALA A 246 5.95 9.97 3.75
CA ALA A 246 5.68 8.68 3.14
C ALA A 246 6.12 7.53 4.04
N ILE A 247 5.38 6.44 3.92
CA ILE A 247 5.63 5.16 4.57
C ILE A 247 5.54 4.13 3.47
N ILE A 248 6.68 3.51 3.20
CA ILE A 248 6.74 2.31 2.38
C ILE A 248 6.86 1.13 3.33
N VAL A 249 6.10 0.07 3.11
CA VAL A 249 6.19 -1.20 3.82
C VAL A 249 6.36 -2.29 2.77
N LEU A 250 7.46 -3.02 2.85
CA LEU A 250 7.71 -4.22 2.04
C LEU A 250 7.70 -5.42 2.98
N PHE A 251 6.97 -6.48 2.65
CA PHE A 251 7.00 -7.71 3.44
C PHE A 251 6.70 -8.94 2.58
N GLY A 252 7.35 -10.06 2.91
CA GLY A 252 7.12 -11.37 2.32
C GLY A 252 8.10 -11.76 1.21
N PRO A 253 8.10 -13.04 0.81
CA PRO A 253 9.11 -13.63 -0.10
C PRO A 253 9.20 -12.95 -1.46
N ALA A 254 8.10 -12.43 -2.01
CA ALA A 254 8.09 -11.83 -3.35
C ALA A 254 8.86 -10.50 -3.42
N VAL A 255 9.11 -9.86 -2.28
CA VAL A 255 9.77 -8.54 -2.20
C VAL A 255 11.01 -8.54 -1.31
N GLU A 256 11.43 -9.70 -0.80
CA GLU A 256 12.56 -9.84 0.11
C GLU A 256 13.88 -9.37 -0.53
N GLU A 257 14.15 -9.77 -1.77
CA GLU A 257 15.34 -9.30 -2.50
C GLU A 257 15.32 -7.79 -2.72
N LEU A 258 14.15 -7.22 -3.06
CA LEU A 258 13.99 -5.78 -3.22
C LEU A 258 14.21 -5.05 -1.89
N ALA A 259 13.62 -5.55 -0.80
CA ALA A 259 13.77 -4.98 0.53
C ALA A 259 15.25 -4.99 0.97
N ASN A 260 15.98 -6.09 0.76
CA ASN A 260 17.39 -6.20 1.08
C ASN A 260 18.27 -5.25 0.24
N ARG A 261 17.97 -5.10 -1.05
CA ARG A 261 18.66 -4.13 -1.91
C ARG A 261 18.40 -2.70 -1.45
N LEU A 262 17.14 -2.34 -1.18
CA LEU A 262 16.78 -1.00 -0.72
C LEU A 262 17.39 -0.69 0.65
N LEU A 263 17.42 -1.65 1.58
CA LEU A 263 18.08 -1.51 2.86
C LEU A 263 19.57 -1.20 2.66
N THR A 264 20.26 -1.98 1.82
CA THR A 264 21.68 -1.76 1.51
C THR A 264 21.94 -0.37 0.91
N GLU A 265 21.10 0.04 -0.04
CA GLU A 265 21.21 1.35 -0.69
C GLU A 265 20.91 2.52 0.26
N LEU A 266 19.91 2.37 1.13
CA LEU A 266 19.54 3.40 2.11
C LEU A 266 20.56 3.50 3.24
N SER A 267 21.12 2.39 3.73
CA SER A 267 22.18 2.40 4.75
C SER A 267 23.46 3.10 4.29
N ARG A 268 23.72 3.15 2.97
CA ARG A 268 24.86 3.87 2.39
C ARG A 268 24.63 5.38 2.32
N LYS A 269 23.38 5.83 2.30
CA LYS A 269 23.05 7.25 2.23
C LYS A 269 23.02 7.84 3.64
N ARG A 270 23.76 8.93 3.87
CA ARG A 270 23.54 9.74 5.07
C ARG A 270 22.08 10.24 5.05
N PRO A 271 21.35 10.26 6.18
CA PRO A 271 20.09 10.98 6.25
C PRO A 271 20.38 12.46 5.93
N HIS A 272 19.99 12.92 4.73
CA HIS A 272 20.17 14.31 4.33
C HIS A 272 18.96 15.08 4.81
N SER A 273 19.11 15.94 5.84
CA SER A 273 18.16 16.96 6.34
C SER A 273 16.69 16.55 6.57
N GLY A 274 16.32 15.32 6.27
CA GLY A 274 15.03 14.68 6.35
C GLY A 274 15.29 13.25 6.79
N GLY A 275 14.84 12.94 8.00
CA GLY A 275 15.11 11.67 8.66
C GLY A 275 14.53 10.53 7.85
N ALA A 276 15.41 9.68 7.33
CA ALA A 276 15.06 8.35 6.86
C ALA A 276 15.38 7.36 7.98
N THR A 277 14.39 6.96 8.75
CA THR A 277 14.56 5.92 9.77
C THR A 277 14.20 4.58 9.16
N VAL A 278 15.20 3.79 8.80
CA VAL A 278 14.98 2.42 8.33
C VAL A 278 14.89 1.51 9.54
N VAL A 279 13.68 1.03 9.86
CA VAL A 279 13.49 -0.05 10.83
C VAL A 279 13.41 -1.36 10.05
N CYS A 280 14.40 -2.23 10.23
CA CYS A 280 14.39 -3.58 9.69
C CYS A 280 14.11 -4.57 10.81
N ALA A 281 12.91 -5.15 10.80
CA ALA A 281 12.59 -6.35 11.57
C ALA A 281 11.90 -7.34 10.62
N ASP A 282 12.44 -8.55 10.50
CA ASP A 282 11.83 -9.68 9.78
C ASP A 282 11.32 -9.39 8.35
N GLY A 283 12.08 -8.62 7.57
CA GLY A 283 11.78 -8.35 6.16
C GLY A 283 10.87 -7.14 5.92
N LEU A 284 10.54 -6.38 6.97
CA LEU A 284 9.87 -5.10 6.91
C LEU A 284 10.87 -3.96 6.66
N LEU A 285 10.69 -3.20 5.57
CA LEU A 285 11.39 -1.92 5.35
C LEU A 285 10.38 -0.78 5.50
N VAL A 286 10.65 0.19 6.38
CA VAL A 286 9.83 1.39 6.63
C VAL A 286 10.64 2.65 6.29
N ASN A 287 10.20 3.50 5.34
CA ASN A 287 10.84 4.81 5.12
C ASN A 287 10.06 5.82 4.22
N ALA A 288 10.02 7.11 4.60
CA ALA A 288 10.57 8.30 3.90
C ALA A 288 9.87 9.64 4.28
N SER A 289 10.60 10.60 4.86
CA SER A 289 10.20 12.02 4.91
C SER A 289 11.11 12.85 4.00
N GLY A 290 10.57 13.82 3.25
CA GLY A 290 11.32 14.51 2.20
C GLY A 290 10.94 15.98 1.98
N VAL A 291 11.85 16.75 1.39
CA VAL A 291 11.73 18.20 1.14
C VAL A 291 11.13 18.50 -0.24
N TYR A 292 11.26 17.59 -1.22
CA TYR A 292 10.72 17.79 -2.57
C TYR A 292 10.44 16.47 -3.28
N VAL A 293 9.33 16.42 -4.03
CA VAL A 293 8.99 15.33 -4.97
C VAL A 293 9.01 15.92 -6.38
N GLU A 294 9.99 15.50 -7.20
CA GLU A 294 9.96 15.75 -8.64
C GLU A 294 9.41 14.49 -9.33
N GLU A 295 8.25 14.60 -9.99
CA GLU A 295 7.72 13.53 -10.85
C GLU A 295 8.13 13.82 -12.30
N ARG A 296 9.07 13.04 -12.84
CA ARG A 296 9.43 13.09 -14.27
C ARG A 296 9.27 11.70 -14.87
N GLY A 297 8.32 11.54 -15.79
CA GLY A 297 8.18 10.31 -16.61
C GLY A 297 7.94 9.03 -15.80
N GLY A 298 7.27 9.11 -14.65
CA GLY A 298 7.01 7.96 -13.76
C GLY A 298 8.09 7.68 -12.71
N GLU A 299 9.17 8.48 -12.68
CA GLU A 299 10.17 8.43 -11.61
C GLU A 299 9.85 9.52 -10.56
N VAL A 300 9.65 9.09 -9.30
CA VAL A 300 9.52 9.98 -8.14
C VAL A 300 10.90 10.19 -7.55
N ARG A 301 11.49 11.38 -7.74
CA ARG A 301 12.77 11.75 -7.12
C ARG A 301 12.53 12.58 -5.87
N LEU A 302 12.94 12.03 -4.73
CA LEU A 302 13.09 12.81 -3.50
C LEU A 302 14.36 13.66 -3.63
N ARG A 303 14.20 14.99 -3.68
CA ARG A 303 15.32 15.93 -3.59
C ARG A 303 15.26 16.66 -2.24
N SER A 304 16.43 16.84 -1.65
CA SER A 304 16.65 17.71 -0.49
C SER A 304 16.67 19.17 -0.92
#